data_AF-A0A9C9GCT0-F1
#
_entry.id   AF-A0A9C9GCT0-F1
#
_cell.length_a   1.000
_cell.length_b   1.000
_cell.length_c   1.000
_cell.angle_alpha   90.00
_cell.angle_beta   90.00
_cell.angle_gamma   90.00
#
_symmetry.space_group_name_H-M   'P 1'
#
loop_
_entity.id
_entity.type
_entity.pdbx_description
1 polymer ?
#
loop_
_entity_poly.entity_id
_entity_poly.type
_entity_poly.pdbx_seq_one_letter_code
_entity_poly.pdbx_strand_id
1 'polypeptide(L)'
;GVTFSRPREAPVEAPALDNPGFQESVSDAMLKASLLRGREGTPMPSIKVFGLKEKDADDLVAYLRTLNRDVLPEDNSGLEPVILYESAYSLKQTLENLKQAVIGRNFRIIREQYLDQGLAPEGKEDTRRIILYFCNFAFLNDALAIDPRVGLFLPCRITLVKTEHGVQVMSINPKNLSRLFNNSDLDRYCQQMHDMYAEIMEDATL
;
A
#
# COMPACT_ATOMS: atom_id res chain seq x y z
N GLY A 1 1.96 -9.44 -19.71
CA GLY A 1 3.04 -9.62 -18.72
C GLY A 1 4.04 -8.50 -18.87
N VAL A 2 4.66 -8.07 -17.76
CA VAL A 2 5.60 -6.93 -17.67
C VAL A 2 6.72 -6.90 -18.74
N THR A 3 7.00 -8.02 -19.40
CA THR A 3 7.97 -8.16 -20.50
C THR A 3 7.66 -7.36 -21.77
N PHE A 4 6.41 -6.96 -22.04
CA PHE A 4 6.06 -6.21 -23.26
C PHE A 4 6.21 -4.69 -23.11
N SER A 5 6.20 -4.18 -21.87
CA SER A 5 6.14 -2.74 -21.59
C SER A 5 7.39 -2.21 -20.88
N ARG A 6 8.35 -3.08 -20.58
CA ARG A 6 9.54 -2.77 -19.80
C ARG A 6 10.80 -3.31 -20.48
N PRO A 7 11.84 -2.49 -20.74
CA PRO A 7 13.14 -2.96 -21.22
C PRO A 7 13.72 -4.00 -20.26
N ARG A 8 14.42 -5.00 -20.80
CA ARG A 8 14.93 -6.12 -19.99
C ARG A 8 16.08 -5.71 -19.07
N GLU A 9 16.73 -4.61 -19.37
CA GLU A 9 17.82 -4.02 -18.59
C GLU A 9 17.32 -3.18 -17.40
N ALA A 10 16.02 -2.89 -17.34
CA ALA A 10 15.47 -2.05 -16.30
C ALA A 10 15.51 -2.74 -14.91
N PRO A 11 15.75 -2.02 -13.81
CA PRO A 11 15.93 -2.60 -12.47
C PRO A 11 14.76 -3.49 -12.01
N VAL A 12 14.96 -4.79 -11.86
CA VAL A 12 13.87 -5.70 -11.47
C VAL A 12 13.69 -5.68 -9.95
N GLU A 13 12.49 -5.37 -9.48
CA GLU A 13 12.08 -5.72 -8.11
C GLU A 13 11.79 -7.22 -8.09
N ALA A 14 12.69 -7.99 -7.49
CA ALA A 14 12.52 -9.43 -7.36
C ALA A 14 11.36 -9.73 -6.40
N PRO A 15 10.52 -10.74 -6.69
CA PRO A 15 9.53 -11.21 -5.73
C PRO A 15 10.19 -11.63 -4.41
N ALA A 16 9.53 -11.31 -3.30
CA ALA A 16 9.97 -11.73 -1.97
C ALA A 16 9.92 -13.27 -1.85
N LEU A 17 11.06 -13.90 -1.58
CA LEU A 17 11.16 -15.36 -1.45
C LEU A 17 10.62 -15.86 -0.11
N ASP A 18 10.57 -15.00 0.90
CA ASP A 18 9.99 -15.26 2.22
C ASP A 18 8.48 -14.99 2.28
N ASN A 19 7.84 -14.66 1.15
CA ASN A 19 6.39 -14.49 1.08
C ASN A 19 5.66 -15.83 1.31
N PRO A 20 4.73 -15.94 2.29
CA PRO A 20 4.03 -17.19 2.59
C PRO A 20 3.25 -17.76 1.40
N GLY A 21 2.54 -16.91 0.64
CA GLY A 21 1.80 -17.35 -0.55
C GLY A 21 2.72 -17.87 -1.67
N PHE A 22 3.92 -17.30 -1.83
CA PHE A 22 4.94 -17.85 -2.71
C PHE A 22 5.42 -19.21 -2.21
N GLN A 23 5.77 -19.31 -0.93
CA GLN A 23 6.23 -20.55 -0.30
C GLN A 23 5.20 -21.68 -0.43
N GLU A 24 3.91 -21.41 -0.23
CA GLU A 24 2.83 -22.39 -0.36
C GLU A 24 2.55 -22.79 -1.82
N SER A 25 2.71 -21.86 -2.77
CA SER A 25 2.39 -22.12 -4.18
C SER A 25 3.49 -22.85 -4.95
N VAL A 26 4.72 -22.90 -4.43
CA VAL A 26 5.88 -23.49 -5.11
C VAL A 26 6.30 -24.80 -4.45
N SER A 27 6.56 -25.85 -5.25
CA SER A 27 7.13 -27.10 -4.73
C SER A 27 8.66 -27.05 -4.68
N ASP A 28 9.27 -27.90 -3.84
CA ASP A 28 10.74 -28.02 -3.75
C ASP A 28 11.36 -28.41 -5.10
N ALA A 29 10.70 -29.31 -5.84
CA ALA A 29 11.12 -29.70 -7.17
C ALA A 29 11.11 -28.51 -8.15
N MET A 30 10.13 -27.61 -8.04
CA MET A 30 10.05 -26.40 -8.86
C MET A 30 11.16 -25.42 -8.48
N LEU A 31 11.41 -25.17 -7.19
CA LEU A 31 12.52 -24.33 -6.73
C LEU A 31 13.87 -24.87 -7.22
N LYS A 32 14.13 -26.16 -7.03
CA LYS A 32 15.34 -26.83 -7.50
C LYS A 32 15.50 -26.70 -9.02
N ALA A 33 14.44 -26.96 -9.78
CA ALA A 33 14.47 -26.84 -11.23
C ALA A 33 14.76 -25.40 -11.68
N SER A 34 14.17 -24.40 -11.03
CA SER A 34 14.44 -22.98 -11.29
C SER A 34 15.89 -22.60 -10.98
N LEU A 35 16.48 -23.08 -9.88
CA LEU A 35 17.89 -22.85 -9.54
C LEU A 35 18.84 -23.49 -10.55
N LEU A 36 18.57 -24.73 -10.98
CA LEU A 36 19.45 -25.47 -11.88
C LEU A 36 19.38 -24.99 -13.33
N ARG A 37 18.20 -24.61 -13.80
CA ARG A 37 17.99 -24.18 -15.19
C ARG A 37 18.16 -22.67 -15.36
N GLY A 38 17.95 -21.89 -14.30
CA GLY A 38 17.74 -20.46 -14.42
C GLY A 38 16.50 -20.16 -15.27
N ARG A 39 16.37 -18.90 -15.69
CA ARG A 39 15.33 -18.47 -16.63
C ARG A 39 15.96 -17.63 -17.72
N GLU A 40 16.06 -18.23 -18.91
CA GLU A 40 16.66 -17.64 -20.09
C GLU A 40 16.04 -16.27 -20.42
N GLY A 41 16.90 -15.32 -20.79
CA GLY A 41 16.48 -13.98 -21.14
C GLY A 41 15.99 -13.13 -19.95
N THR A 42 16.23 -13.57 -18.70
CA THR A 42 16.00 -12.78 -17.48
C THR A 42 17.26 -12.75 -16.62
N PRO A 43 17.38 -11.82 -15.65
CA PRO A 43 18.53 -11.76 -14.73
C PRO A 43 18.64 -12.93 -13.73
N MET A 44 17.94 -14.05 -13.95
CA MET A 44 17.94 -15.23 -13.08
C MET A 44 18.77 -16.36 -13.73
N PRO A 45 20.11 -16.34 -13.62
CA PRO A 45 20.96 -17.40 -14.17
C PRO A 45 20.83 -18.70 -13.37
N SER A 46 21.32 -19.79 -13.94
CA SER A 46 21.53 -21.04 -13.22
C SER A 46 22.57 -20.86 -12.11
N ILE A 47 22.38 -21.52 -10.97
CA ILE A 47 23.37 -21.54 -9.88
C ILE A 47 24.74 -22.07 -10.33
N LYS A 48 24.77 -22.88 -11.42
CA LYS A 48 26.01 -23.42 -12.00
C LYS A 48 26.94 -22.33 -12.53
N VAL A 49 26.39 -21.18 -12.93
CA VAL A 49 27.17 -20.00 -13.36
C VAL A 49 28.01 -19.45 -12.20
N PHE A 50 27.54 -19.63 -10.96
CA PHE A 50 28.25 -19.26 -9.74
C PHE A 50 29.14 -20.38 -9.19
N GLY A 51 29.35 -21.46 -9.95
CA GLY A 51 30.19 -22.60 -9.56
C GLY A 51 29.52 -23.60 -8.62
N LEU A 52 28.24 -23.43 -8.33
CA LEU A 52 27.47 -24.34 -7.48
C LEU A 52 27.08 -25.62 -8.24
N LYS A 53 27.10 -26.73 -7.51
CA LYS A 53 26.76 -28.08 -7.98
C LYS A 53 25.29 -28.37 -7.74
N GLU A 54 24.83 -29.48 -8.32
CA GLU A 54 23.44 -29.90 -8.17
C GLU A 54 23.05 -30.21 -6.72
N LYS A 55 23.98 -30.74 -5.92
CA LYS A 55 23.77 -30.97 -4.49
C LYS A 55 23.53 -29.67 -3.72
N ASP A 56 24.22 -28.60 -4.09
CA ASP A 56 24.05 -27.28 -3.44
C ASP A 56 22.64 -26.72 -3.70
N ALA A 57 21.95 -27.16 -4.76
CA ALA A 57 20.56 -26.77 -5.01
C ALA A 57 19.62 -27.32 -3.93
N ASP A 58 19.85 -28.53 -3.42
CA ASP A 58 19.03 -29.11 -2.35
C ASP A 58 19.23 -28.35 -1.04
N ASP A 59 20.48 -28.01 -0.72
CA ASP A 59 20.81 -27.21 0.47
C ASP A 59 20.21 -25.79 0.37
N LEU A 60 20.24 -25.18 -0.81
CA LEU A 60 19.59 -23.89 -1.07
C LEU A 60 18.07 -23.97 -0.92
N VAL A 61 17.42 -25.02 -1.43
CA VAL A 61 15.97 -25.21 -1.25
C VAL A 61 15.64 -25.36 0.23
N ALA A 62 16.40 -26.19 0.96
CA ALA A 62 16.23 -26.33 2.40
C ALA A 62 16.36 -24.98 3.12
N TYR A 63 17.38 -24.19 2.79
CA TYR A 63 17.54 -22.84 3.33
C TYR A 63 16.38 -21.92 2.97
N LEU A 64 15.92 -21.88 1.71
CA LEU A 64 14.78 -21.06 1.28
C LEU A 64 13.50 -21.39 2.06
N ARG A 65 13.30 -22.63 2.50
CA ARG A 65 12.17 -23.01 3.36
C ARG A 65 12.29 -22.48 4.77
N THR A 66 13.51 -22.28 5.28
CA THR A 66 13.72 -21.62 6.58
C THR A 66 13.37 -20.12 6.56
N LEU A 67 13.30 -19.51 5.37
CA LEU A 67 12.89 -18.12 5.23
C LEU A 67 11.38 -17.93 5.42
N ASN A 68 10.58 -18.99 5.34
CA ASN A 68 9.16 -18.90 5.67
C ASN A 68 9.04 -18.62 7.15
N ARG A 69 8.88 -17.34 7.51
CA ARG A 69 8.59 -16.94 8.88
C ARG A 69 7.14 -17.30 9.15
N ASP A 70 6.87 -18.02 10.24
CA ASP A 70 5.53 -18.24 10.80
C ASP A 70 4.91 -16.92 11.34
N VAL A 71 5.12 -15.81 10.65
CA VAL A 71 4.36 -14.59 10.87
C VAL A 71 3.22 -14.66 9.87
N LEU A 72 2.21 -15.46 10.20
CA LEU A 72 0.89 -15.13 9.72
C LEU A 72 0.68 -13.66 10.10
N PRO A 73 0.31 -12.77 9.16
CA PRO A 73 -0.11 -11.43 9.53
C PRO A 73 -1.10 -11.58 10.67
N GLU A 74 -0.92 -10.85 11.78
CA GLU A 74 -1.83 -10.95 12.93
C GLU A 74 -3.27 -11.01 12.42
N ASP A 75 -4.08 -11.92 12.99
CA ASP A 75 -5.49 -12.07 12.62
C ASP A 75 -6.23 -10.78 12.95
N ASN A 76 -6.23 -9.92 11.96
CA ASN A 76 -6.85 -8.62 11.94
C ASN A 76 -8.16 -8.68 11.15
N SER A 77 -8.81 -9.85 11.09
CA SER A 77 -10.14 -10.02 10.49
C SER A 77 -11.22 -9.13 11.14
N GLY A 78 -10.94 -8.56 12.32
CA GLY A 78 -11.75 -7.54 12.97
C GLY A 78 -11.38 -6.08 12.67
N LEU A 79 -10.36 -5.79 11.84
CA LEU A 79 -10.04 -4.42 11.47
C LEU A 79 -11.00 -3.89 10.41
N GLU A 80 -11.65 -2.78 10.72
CA GLU A 80 -12.48 -2.07 9.75
C GLU A 80 -11.64 -1.61 8.54
N PRO A 81 -12.12 -1.81 7.30
CA PRO A 81 -11.38 -1.44 6.09
C PRO A 81 -11.33 0.09 5.90
N VAL A 82 -12.24 0.81 6.53
CA VAL A 82 -12.45 2.24 6.38
C VAL A 82 -12.46 2.88 7.77
N ILE A 83 -11.75 4.00 7.91
CA ILE A 83 -11.92 4.91 9.04
C ILE A 83 -13.09 5.81 8.67
N LEU A 84 -14.13 5.85 9.51
CA LEU A 84 -15.37 6.58 9.26
C LEU A 84 -15.70 7.47 10.46
N TYR A 85 -15.95 8.74 10.20
CA TYR A 85 -16.45 9.71 11.17
C TYR A 85 -17.70 10.41 10.61
N GLU A 86 -18.61 10.78 11.50
CA GLU A 86 -19.74 11.65 11.21
C GLU A 86 -19.43 13.06 11.69
N SER A 87 -19.57 14.06 10.83
CA SER A 87 -19.33 15.46 11.18
C SER A 87 -20.59 16.11 11.73
N ALA A 88 -20.44 16.85 12.84
CA ALA A 88 -21.48 17.73 13.36
C ALA A 88 -21.69 18.99 12.51
N TYR A 89 -20.79 19.26 11.55
CA TYR A 89 -20.78 20.48 10.76
C TYR A 89 -21.33 20.30 9.34
N SER A 90 -21.57 21.43 8.67
CA SER A 90 -21.88 21.43 7.23
C SER A 90 -20.70 20.87 6.40
N LEU A 91 -20.98 20.41 5.18
CA LEU A 91 -19.95 19.86 4.27
C LEU A 91 -18.80 20.86 4.05
N LYS A 92 -19.14 22.12 3.80
CA LYS A 92 -18.16 23.19 3.57
C LYS A 92 -17.31 23.44 4.83
N GLN A 93 -17.95 23.52 5.99
CA GLN A 93 -17.23 23.74 7.25
C GLN A 93 -16.30 22.56 7.59
N THR A 94 -16.79 21.32 7.42
CA THR A 94 -16.01 20.09 7.64
C THR A 94 -14.78 20.05 6.72
N LEU A 95 -14.95 20.43 5.45
CA LEU A 95 -13.85 20.51 4.50
C LEU A 95 -12.80 21.54 4.93
N GLU A 96 -13.21 22.72 5.36
CA GLU A 96 -12.27 23.75 5.85
C GLU A 96 -11.57 23.30 7.14
N ASN A 97 -12.28 22.68 8.08
CA ASN A 97 -11.68 22.11 9.29
C ASN A 97 -10.64 21.02 8.94
N LEU A 98 -10.95 20.12 8.00
CA LEU A 98 -10.01 19.12 7.51
C LEU A 98 -8.75 19.76 6.92
N LYS A 99 -8.90 20.80 6.09
CA LYS A 99 -7.75 21.52 5.53
C LYS A 99 -6.86 22.10 6.63
N GLN A 100 -7.44 22.71 7.66
CA GLN A 100 -6.69 23.23 8.80
C GLN A 100 -6.00 22.11 9.60
N ALA A 101 -6.70 21.02 9.89
CA ALA A 101 -6.15 19.87 10.63
C ALA A 101 -4.99 19.19 9.88
N VAL A 102 -5.11 19.04 8.56
CA VAL A 102 -4.06 18.53 7.66
C VAL A 102 -2.83 19.45 7.71
N ILE A 103 -3.02 20.76 7.52
CA ILE A 103 -1.93 21.74 7.53
C ILE A 103 -1.25 21.78 8.91
N GLY A 104 -2.03 21.78 9.99
CA GLY A 104 -1.53 21.82 11.37
C GLY A 104 -0.63 20.64 11.73
N ARG A 105 -0.78 19.50 11.04
CA ARG A 105 0.05 18.29 11.19
C ARG A 105 1.16 18.18 10.15
N ASN A 106 1.54 19.29 9.51
CA ASN A 106 2.60 19.37 8.51
C ASN A 106 2.35 18.55 7.24
N PHE A 107 1.10 18.26 6.92
CA PHE A 107 0.75 17.74 5.60
C PHE A 107 0.49 18.88 4.62
N ARG A 108 0.89 18.69 3.37
CA ARG A 108 0.57 19.60 2.27
C ARG A 108 -0.66 19.11 1.53
N ILE A 109 -1.63 20.00 1.34
CA ILE A 109 -2.77 19.73 0.45
C ILE A 109 -2.25 19.66 -0.98
N ILE A 110 -2.56 18.55 -1.66
CA ILE A 110 -2.17 18.29 -3.04
C ILE A 110 -3.29 18.71 -3.98
N ARG A 111 -4.53 18.33 -3.66
CA ARG A 111 -5.69 18.59 -4.52
C ARG A 111 -6.97 18.47 -3.72
N GLU A 112 -7.93 19.33 -4.04
CA GLU A 112 -9.34 19.14 -3.75
C GLU A 112 -10.05 18.84 -5.06
N GLN A 113 -10.96 17.87 -5.07
CA GLN A 113 -11.76 17.57 -6.25
C GLN A 113 -13.14 17.04 -5.87
N TYR A 114 -14.08 17.13 -6.81
CA TYR A 114 -15.31 16.33 -6.72
C TYR A 114 -15.06 14.89 -7.15
N LEU A 115 -15.89 13.96 -6.66
CA LEU A 115 -15.76 12.54 -6.98
C LEU A 115 -15.86 12.26 -8.49
N ASP A 116 -16.75 12.95 -9.17
CA ASP A 116 -17.04 12.82 -10.60
C ASP A 116 -16.35 13.88 -11.46
N GLN A 117 -15.41 14.64 -10.89
CA GLN A 117 -14.65 15.64 -11.64
C GLN A 117 -13.85 14.99 -12.78
N GLY A 118 -14.03 15.51 -13.99
CA GLY A 118 -13.46 14.93 -15.22
C GLY A 118 -14.26 13.77 -15.82
N LEU A 119 -15.31 13.30 -15.13
CA LEU A 119 -16.31 12.37 -15.67
C LEU A 119 -17.61 13.09 -16.02
N ALA A 120 -18.08 13.99 -15.15
CA ALA A 120 -19.22 14.85 -15.39
C ALA A 120 -18.84 16.04 -16.30
N PRO A 121 -19.81 16.62 -17.04
CA PRO A 121 -19.60 17.89 -17.74
C PRO A 121 -19.17 19.00 -16.77
N GLU A 122 -18.32 19.90 -17.25
CA GLU A 122 -17.80 21.01 -16.44
C GLU A 122 -18.94 21.85 -15.83
N GLY A 123 -18.89 22.05 -14.52
CA GLY A 123 -19.91 22.77 -13.74
C GLY A 123 -21.17 21.94 -13.41
N LYS A 124 -21.16 20.64 -13.70
CA LYS A 124 -22.25 19.69 -13.39
C LYS A 124 -21.83 18.59 -12.42
N GLU A 125 -20.66 18.70 -11.80
CA GLU A 125 -20.13 17.77 -10.82
C GLU A 125 -20.99 17.71 -9.55
N ASP A 126 -21.03 16.54 -8.89
CA ASP A 126 -21.71 16.36 -7.62
C ASP A 126 -20.91 16.98 -6.46
N THR A 127 -21.23 18.23 -6.16
CA THR A 127 -20.63 19.01 -5.06
C THR A 127 -20.86 18.43 -3.66
N ARG A 128 -21.69 17.39 -3.51
CA ARG A 128 -21.90 16.70 -2.22
C ARG A 128 -20.81 15.68 -1.89
N ARG A 129 -19.95 15.34 -2.86
CA ARG A 129 -18.93 14.30 -2.73
C ARG A 129 -17.56 14.88 -3.08
N ILE A 130 -16.77 15.16 -2.06
CA ILE A 130 -15.48 15.85 -2.19
C ILE A 130 -14.36 14.91 -1.77
N ILE A 131 -13.26 14.92 -2.50
CA ILE A 131 -12.05 14.19 -2.17
C ILE A 131 -10.94 15.20 -1.90
N LEU A 132 -10.38 15.14 -0.69
CA LEU A 132 -9.20 15.87 -0.28
C LEU A 132 -7.98 14.96 -0.38
N TYR A 133 -7.03 15.35 -1.22
CA TYR A 133 -5.73 14.72 -1.37
C TYR A 133 -4.66 15.55 -0.67
N PHE A 134 -3.83 14.90 0.14
CA PHE A 134 -2.78 15.55 0.91
C PHE A 134 -1.59 14.60 1.10
N CYS A 135 -0.44 15.12 1.52
CA CYS A 135 0.76 14.32 1.68
C CYS A 135 1.71 14.91 2.72
N ASN A 136 2.34 14.04 3.51
CA ASN A 136 3.53 14.35 4.27
C ASN A 136 4.72 13.73 3.52
N PHE A 137 5.50 14.57 2.86
CA PHE A 137 6.58 14.10 1.98
C PHE A 137 7.74 13.44 2.73
N ALA A 138 8.00 13.85 3.98
CA ALA A 138 9.04 13.24 4.80
C ALA A 138 8.64 11.82 5.20
N PHE A 139 7.43 11.67 5.76
CA PHE A 139 6.87 10.36 6.08
C PHE A 139 6.82 9.44 4.84
N LEU A 140 6.38 9.99 3.71
CA LEU A 140 6.33 9.26 2.45
C LEU A 140 7.71 8.77 2.01
N ASN A 141 8.71 9.64 2.05
CA ASN A 141 10.06 9.28 1.64
C ASN A 141 10.61 8.11 2.48
N ASP A 142 10.34 8.12 3.78
CA ASP A 142 10.75 7.04 4.69
C ASP A 142 10.01 5.73 4.38
N ALA A 143 8.70 5.79 4.11
CA ALA A 143 7.91 4.61 3.78
C ALA A 143 8.30 3.99 2.42
N LEU A 144 8.60 4.82 1.41
CA LEU A 144 9.07 4.34 0.09
C LEU A 144 10.42 3.64 0.16
N ALA A 145 11.28 4.02 1.11
CA ALA A 145 12.58 3.38 1.32
C ALA A 145 12.44 1.96 1.89
N ILE A 146 11.34 1.67 2.58
CA ILE A 146 11.01 0.33 3.09
C ILE A 146 10.37 -0.51 1.99
N ASP A 147 9.36 0.04 1.33
CA ASP A 147 8.65 -0.64 0.26
C ASP A 147 8.11 0.36 -0.78
N PRO A 148 8.67 0.41 -1.99
CA PRO A 148 8.21 1.35 -3.02
C PRO A 148 6.75 1.13 -3.44
N ARG A 149 6.17 -0.05 -3.17
CA ARG A 149 4.78 -0.38 -3.51
C ARG A 149 3.77 0.45 -2.71
N VAL A 150 4.18 1.07 -1.59
CA VAL A 150 3.33 2.04 -0.87
C VAL A 150 2.86 3.18 -1.79
N GLY A 151 3.62 3.46 -2.86
CA GLY A 151 3.26 4.39 -3.93
C GLY A 151 1.86 4.20 -4.52
N LEU A 152 1.34 2.97 -4.51
CA LEU A 152 0.02 2.61 -5.04
C LEU A 152 -1.14 3.23 -4.25
N PHE A 153 -0.91 3.62 -2.98
CA PHE A 153 -1.93 4.20 -2.11
C PHE A 153 -1.77 5.71 -1.90
N LEU A 154 -0.93 6.35 -2.73
CA LEU A 154 -0.63 7.77 -2.63
C LEU A 154 -1.38 8.62 -3.66
N PRO A 155 -1.57 9.92 -3.37
CA PRO A 155 -1.35 10.57 -2.07
C PRO A 155 -2.41 10.18 -1.04
N CYS A 156 -2.22 10.58 0.23
CA CYS A 156 -3.23 10.37 1.28
C CYS A 156 -4.57 10.97 0.84
N ARG A 157 -5.66 10.23 1.07
CA ARG A 157 -7.01 10.60 0.63
C ARG A 157 -7.99 10.60 1.80
N ILE A 158 -8.77 11.66 1.94
CA ILE A 158 -10.01 11.69 2.73
C ILE A 158 -11.16 12.06 1.79
N THR A 159 -12.27 11.35 1.90
CA THR A 159 -13.50 11.61 1.13
C THR A 159 -14.58 12.10 2.07
N LEU A 160 -15.23 13.20 1.69
CA LEU A 160 -16.40 13.73 2.37
C LEU A 160 -17.64 13.44 1.52
N VAL A 161 -18.69 12.95 2.15
CA VAL A 161 -19.98 12.66 1.50
C VAL A 161 -21.10 13.27 2.32
N LYS A 162 -21.85 14.20 1.73
CA LYS A 162 -23.12 14.66 2.31
C LYS A 162 -24.23 13.67 1.99
N THR A 163 -24.80 13.07 3.03
CA THR A 163 -25.95 12.16 2.98
C THR A 163 -27.21 12.86 3.49
N GLU A 164 -28.32 12.13 3.58
CA GLU A 164 -29.55 12.63 4.24
C GLU A 164 -29.38 12.71 5.76
N HIS A 165 -28.46 11.94 6.34
CA HIS A 165 -28.24 11.83 7.78
C HIS A 165 -27.13 12.76 8.31
N GLY A 166 -26.37 13.41 7.43
CA GLY A 166 -25.26 14.27 7.84
C GLY A 166 -24.12 14.31 6.82
N VAL A 167 -22.92 14.58 7.32
CA VAL A 167 -21.69 14.59 6.52
C VAL A 167 -20.78 13.48 7.03
N GLN A 168 -20.53 12.51 6.17
CA GLN A 168 -19.59 11.43 6.43
C GLN A 168 -18.20 11.81 5.95
N VAL A 169 -17.20 11.52 6.78
CA VAL A 169 -15.78 11.68 6.46
C VAL A 169 -15.15 10.29 6.51
N MET A 170 -14.56 9.86 5.40
CA MET A 170 -14.06 8.50 5.24
C MET A 170 -12.64 8.44 4.65
N SER A 171 -11.83 7.50 5.12
CA SER A 171 -10.53 7.16 4.53
C SER A 171 -10.28 5.65 4.59
N ILE A 172 -9.37 5.15 3.74
CA ILE A 172 -8.91 3.77 3.86
C ILE A 172 -8.17 3.62 5.19
N ASN A 173 -8.39 2.53 5.91
CA ASN A 173 -7.63 2.25 7.13
C ASN A 173 -6.21 1.78 6.77
N PRO A 174 -5.15 2.55 7.06
CA PRO A 174 -3.79 2.20 6.66
C PRO A 174 -3.27 0.91 7.28
N LYS A 175 -3.84 0.47 8.42
CA LYS A 175 -3.50 -0.81 9.06
C LYS A 175 -3.79 -2.02 8.17
N ASN A 176 -4.66 -1.88 7.16
CA ASN A 176 -4.91 -2.95 6.20
C ASN A 176 -3.84 -3.02 5.10
N LEU A 177 -2.95 -2.03 4.96
CA LEU A 177 -2.01 -1.95 3.84
C LEU A 177 -0.83 -2.91 3.98
N SER A 178 -0.25 -3.10 5.17
CA SER A 178 0.89 -4.01 5.37
C SER A 178 0.55 -5.45 4.97
N ARG A 179 -0.69 -5.88 5.23
CA ARG A 179 -1.25 -7.16 4.75
C ARG A 179 -1.30 -7.24 3.23
N LEU A 180 -1.75 -6.18 2.55
CA LEU A 180 -1.80 -6.15 1.09
C LEU A 180 -0.41 -6.27 0.46
N PHE A 181 0.61 -5.77 1.14
CA PHE A 181 2.00 -5.88 0.70
C PHE A 181 2.72 -7.13 1.20
N ASN A 182 2.13 -7.86 2.15
CA ASN A 182 2.78 -8.95 2.89
C ASN A 182 4.16 -8.52 3.40
N ASN A 183 4.20 -7.38 4.09
CA ASN A 183 5.43 -6.78 4.59
C ASN A 183 5.20 -6.19 5.98
N SER A 184 5.61 -6.92 7.02
CA SER A 184 5.47 -6.51 8.43
C SER A 184 6.33 -5.30 8.80
N ASP A 185 7.37 -5.00 8.02
CA ASP A 185 8.23 -3.84 8.29
C ASP A 185 7.46 -2.52 8.10
N LEU A 186 6.31 -2.56 7.41
CA LEU A 186 5.39 -1.44 7.26
C LEU A 186 4.43 -1.26 8.44
N ASP A 187 4.26 -2.23 9.33
CA ASP A 187 3.21 -2.22 10.37
C ASP A 187 3.29 -0.96 11.23
N ARG A 188 4.51 -0.54 11.62
CA ARG A 188 4.73 0.68 12.40
C ARG A 188 4.28 1.93 11.66
N TYR A 189 4.59 2.03 10.37
CA TYR A 189 4.20 3.17 9.53
C TYR A 189 2.69 3.17 9.28
N CYS A 190 2.09 2.01 9.05
CA CYS A 190 0.65 1.85 8.91
C CYS A 190 -0.09 2.26 10.18
N GLN A 191 0.41 1.91 11.37
CA GLN A 191 -0.12 2.36 12.65
C GLN A 191 0.00 3.88 12.80
N GLN A 192 1.19 4.46 12.58
CA GLN A 192 1.39 5.91 12.67
C GLN A 192 0.48 6.69 11.73
N MET A 193 0.32 6.23 10.49
CA MET A 193 -0.56 6.87 9.53
C MET A 193 -2.04 6.74 9.92
N HIS A 194 -2.45 5.59 10.48
CA HIS A 194 -3.80 5.41 11.02
C HIS A 194 -4.09 6.42 12.12
N ASP A 195 -3.17 6.60 13.07
CA ASP A 195 -3.33 7.54 14.17
C ASP A 195 -3.43 8.98 13.65
N MET A 196 -2.56 9.36 12.70
CA MET A 196 -2.65 10.66 12.02
C MET A 196 -3.98 10.88 11.31
N TYR A 197 -4.52 9.87 10.61
CA TYR A 197 -5.84 9.97 9.99
C TYR A 197 -6.96 10.15 11.01
N ALA A 198 -6.95 9.33 12.07
CA ALA A 198 -7.95 9.38 13.12
C ALA A 198 -7.98 10.76 13.77
N GLU A 199 -6.82 11.28 14.17
CA GLU A 199 -6.69 12.62 14.75
C GLU A 199 -7.15 13.75 13.80
N ILE A 200 -6.75 13.70 12.52
CA ILE A 200 -7.18 14.71 11.52
C ILE A 200 -8.70 14.70 11.36
N MET A 201 -9.29 13.51 11.30
CA MET A 201 -10.73 13.34 11.08
C MET A 201 -11.52 13.71 12.33
N GLU A 202 -11.04 13.35 13.53
CA GLU A 202 -11.64 13.72 14.80
C GLU A 202 -11.66 15.25 14.98
N ASP A 203 -10.50 15.91 14.84
CA ASP A 203 -10.38 17.38 14.94
C ASP A 203 -11.30 18.12 13.96
N ALA A 204 -11.57 17.52 12.80
CA ALA A 204 -12.35 18.16 11.77
C ALA A 204 -13.87 17.97 11.90
N THR A 205 -14.29 16.98 12.69
CA THR A 205 -15.68 16.51 12.76
C THR A 205 -16.40 16.92 14.05
N LEU A 206 -15.65 17.29 15.10
CA LEU A 206 -16.14 17.68 16.42
C LEU A 206 -16.15 19.18 16.69
#